data_AF-A0AAV2S110-F1
#
_entry.id   AF-A0AAV2S110-F1
#
_cell.length_a   1.000
_cell.length_b   1.000
_cell.length_c   1.000
_cell.angle_alpha   90.00
_cell.angle_beta   90.00
_cell.angle_gamma   90.00
#
_symmetry.space_group_name_H-M   'P 1'
#
loop_
_entity.id
_entity.type
_entity.pdbx_description
1 polymer ?
#
loop_
_entity_poly.entity_id
_entity_poly.type
_entity_poly.pdbx_seq_one_letter_code
_entity_poly.pdbx_strand_id
1 'polypeptide(L)'
;ACGDDFKKDFLQEFELLLDAKLTPMNTQMNQINVKLATFERCPGGVIVSTQCFTVFRDHPSNWTDAVKRCQSEGLVLAEPSDTVAVPLRRFLLDRYGDGSFWLSARGDQRKFVWQSTNKDLDDDSTLWSPGQPGDRYTPLYCLSLLAWDIDLKRSPGQPYYSQDCSNVFNYPLCERILEKTETLKSPTIALAENISITLDTIENDLIDSILMYNKSIDEILQDTQLMKESLLVLEENLSTQLESVETNISTTLDRLHQDTQLMKEPLLVLGGNLSTQLESVETNIITTLDKIYQDTQQMKGSLTLEEMDQRRIKSDKIMLQAIKGFCVYSQCFTLIADVKRNWTDAKAKCEEEGLILAEPSDLVAVPLRRYLVEKYDHAEAWLGAQGDGSKFVWQHSGTALMNDSPLWDVTASSNAGNNNCVELDVNKGEYDADSGKPYDISGCTANFYTLCEII
;
A
#
# COMPACT_ATOMS: atom_id res chain seq x y z
N ALA A 1 -4.97 -2.24 53.59
CA ALA A 1 -4.56 -3.56 53.06
C ALA A 1 -5.23 -3.91 51.72
N CYS A 2 -5.69 -2.92 50.92
CA CYS A 2 -6.32 -3.18 49.60
C CYS A 2 -5.59 -2.49 48.43
N GLY A 3 -4.34 -2.01 48.63
CA GLY A 3 -3.59 -1.28 47.60
C GLY A 3 -2.53 -2.12 46.88
N ASP A 4 -1.95 -3.11 47.56
CA ASP A 4 -0.82 -3.87 47.03
C ASP A 4 -1.25 -4.98 46.07
N ASP A 5 -2.42 -5.60 46.29
CA ASP A 5 -2.95 -6.65 45.40
C ASP A 5 -3.40 -6.07 44.06
N PHE A 6 -4.09 -4.91 44.05
CA PHE A 6 -4.52 -4.27 42.80
C PHE A 6 -3.34 -3.83 41.93
N LYS A 7 -2.26 -3.34 42.56
CA LYS A 7 -1.05 -2.95 41.82
C LYS A 7 -0.35 -4.15 41.20
N LYS A 8 -0.37 -5.30 41.86
CA LYS A 8 0.24 -6.53 41.36
C LYS A 8 -0.56 -7.13 40.20
N ASP A 9 -1.88 -7.15 40.32
CA ASP A 9 -2.77 -7.63 39.27
C ASP A 9 -2.70 -6.74 38.02
N PHE A 10 -2.68 -5.41 38.21
CA PHE A 10 -2.54 -4.46 37.11
C PHE A 10 -1.18 -4.57 36.39
N LEU A 11 -0.08 -4.72 37.14
CA LEU A 11 1.25 -4.89 36.55
C LEU A 11 1.37 -6.20 35.78
N GLN A 12 0.79 -7.29 36.29
CA GLN A 12 0.81 -8.58 35.61
C GLN A 12 -0.03 -8.58 34.32
N GLU A 13 -1.19 -7.91 34.33
CA GLU A 13 -2.02 -7.76 33.13
C GLU A 13 -1.37 -6.83 32.09
N PHE A 14 -0.67 -5.78 32.55
CA PHE A 14 0.10 -4.88 31.69
C PHE A 14 1.30 -5.60 31.04
N GLU A 15 2.06 -6.41 31.77
CA GLU A 15 3.17 -7.21 31.23
C GLU A 15 2.68 -8.21 30.18
N LEU A 16 1.54 -8.88 30.41
CA LEU A 16 0.95 -9.80 29.44
C LEU A 16 0.49 -9.09 28.16
N LEU A 17 -0.09 -7.88 28.29
CA LEU A 17 -0.48 -7.05 27.15
C LEU A 17 0.75 -6.53 26.38
N LEU A 18 1.83 -6.20 27.07
CA LEU A 18 3.07 -5.72 26.47
C LEU A 18 3.76 -6.85 25.69
N ASP A 19 3.90 -8.04 26.27
CA ASP A 19 4.48 -9.22 25.60
C ASP A 19 3.64 -9.65 24.38
N ALA A 20 2.31 -9.61 24.51
CA ALA A 20 1.40 -9.93 23.40
C ALA A 20 1.55 -8.97 22.21
N LYS A 21 1.96 -7.72 22.44
CA LYS A 21 2.21 -6.72 21.39
C LYS A 21 3.65 -6.69 20.89
N LEU A 22 4.62 -6.91 21.75
CA LEU A 22 6.04 -6.88 21.40
C LEU A 22 6.49 -8.13 20.65
N THR A 23 5.91 -9.30 20.92
CA THR A 23 6.29 -10.56 20.25
C THR A 23 6.04 -10.54 18.74
N PRO A 24 4.86 -10.10 18.24
CA PRO A 24 4.63 -9.92 16.81
C PRO A 24 5.56 -8.87 16.18
N MET A 25 5.81 -7.74 16.87
CA MET A 25 6.72 -6.70 16.41
C MET A 25 8.17 -7.20 16.27
N ASN A 26 8.68 -7.95 17.25
CA ASN A 26 10.01 -8.55 17.18
C ASN A 26 10.13 -9.59 16.05
N THR A 27 9.05 -10.34 15.80
CA THR A 27 8.98 -11.28 14.67
C THR A 27 9.02 -10.53 13.34
N GLN A 28 8.27 -9.44 13.20
CA GLN A 28 8.29 -8.58 12.02
C GLN A 28 9.65 -7.88 11.83
N MET A 29 10.24 -7.37 12.92
CA MET A 29 11.56 -6.72 12.90
C MET A 29 12.65 -7.70 12.44
N ASN A 30 12.61 -8.95 12.93
CA ASN A 30 13.52 -10.00 12.49
C ASN A 30 13.33 -10.34 11.00
N GLN A 31 12.09 -10.37 10.51
CA GLN A 31 11.82 -10.56 9.08
C GLN A 31 12.32 -9.37 8.23
N ILE A 32 12.19 -8.15 8.73
CA ILE A 32 12.70 -6.92 8.09
C ILE A 32 14.22 -6.93 8.05
N ASN A 33 14.89 -7.28 9.14
CA ASN A 33 16.35 -7.37 9.22
C ASN A 33 16.90 -8.47 8.29
N VAL A 34 16.21 -9.61 8.18
CA VAL A 34 16.56 -10.64 7.19
C VAL A 34 16.39 -10.12 5.77
N LYS A 35 15.30 -9.38 5.47
CA LYS A 35 15.07 -8.78 4.15
C LYS A 35 16.09 -7.68 3.81
N LEU A 36 16.45 -6.82 4.75
CA LEU A 36 17.48 -5.79 4.59
C LEU A 36 18.86 -6.40 4.35
N ALA A 37 19.25 -7.39 5.16
CA ALA A 37 20.50 -8.12 4.95
C ALA A 37 20.53 -8.87 3.60
N THR A 38 19.37 -9.30 3.10
CA THR A 38 19.21 -9.91 1.76
C THR A 38 19.33 -8.85 0.65
N PHE A 39 18.74 -7.67 0.86
CA PHE A 39 18.78 -6.55 -0.09
C PHE A 39 20.19 -5.97 -0.25
N GLU A 40 20.93 -5.79 0.84
CA GLU A 40 22.33 -5.34 0.78
C GLU A 40 23.24 -6.35 0.09
N ARG A 41 23.00 -7.65 0.29
CA ARG A 41 23.79 -8.71 -0.34
C ARG A 41 23.45 -8.92 -1.82
N CYS A 42 22.27 -8.50 -2.26
CA CYS A 42 21.80 -8.72 -3.63
C CYS A 42 20.94 -7.56 -4.16
N PRO A 43 21.50 -6.35 -4.36
CA PRO A 43 20.72 -5.19 -4.81
C PRO A 43 20.17 -5.42 -6.21
N GLY A 44 18.85 -5.40 -6.36
CA GLY A 44 18.15 -5.62 -7.64
C GLY A 44 18.22 -7.05 -8.18
N GLY A 45 18.77 -8.00 -7.41
CA GLY A 45 18.82 -9.42 -7.76
C GLY A 45 17.92 -10.27 -6.88
N VAL A 46 18.05 -11.59 -7.01
CA VAL A 46 17.38 -12.58 -6.18
C VAL A 46 18.38 -13.56 -5.60
N ILE A 47 18.20 -13.87 -4.32
CA ILE A 47 18.98 -14.92 -3.65
C ILE A 47 18.27 -16.25 -3.83
N VAL A 48 18.94 -17.19 -4.49
CA VAL A 48 18.54 -18.60 -4.52
C VAL A 48 19.55 -19.39 -3.71
N SER A 49 19.10 -19.88 -2.55
CA SER A 49 19.95 -20.48 -1.51
C SER A 49 21.01 -19.50 -0.99
N THR A 50 22.21 -19.50 -1.56
CA THR A 50 23.35 -18.68 -1.10
C THR A 50 23.97 -17.83 -2.21
N GLN A 51 23.46 -17.94 -3.44
CA GLN A 51 23.96 -17.22 -4.60
C GLN A 51 22.97 -16.14 -5.02
N CYS A 52 23.50 -14.99 -5.45
CA CYS A 52 22.74 -13.80 -5.86
C CYS A 52 22.72 -13.71 -7.39
N PHE A 53 21.53 -13.72 -7.97
CA PHE A 53 21.34 -13.72 -9.41
C PHE A 53 20.55 -12.50 -9.89
N THR A 54 20.83 -12.04 -11.11
CA THR A 54 20.07 -10.99 -11.78
C THR A 54 19.75 -11.44 -13.21
N VAL A 55 18.51 -11.25 -13.64
CA VAL A 55 18.02 -11.67 -14.96
C VAL A 55 17.68 -10.47 -15.81
N PHE A 56 18.14 -10.45 -17.07
CA PHE A 56 17.84 -9.39 -18.03
C PHE A 56 16.90 -9.89 -19.14
N ARG A 57 15.59 -9.90 -18.87
CA ARG A 57 14.55 -10.43 -19.78
C ARG A 57 14.29 -9.55 -21.01
N ASP A 58 14.60 -8.27 -20.91
CA ASP A 58 14.45 -7.28 -21.98
C ASP A 58 15.60 -7.33 -23.01
N HIS A 59 16.62 -8.18 -22.79
CA HIS A 59 17.82 -8.27 -23.62
C HIS A 59 18.17 -9.71 -24.05
N PRO A 60 17.29 -10.45 -24.75
CA PRO A 60 17.69 -11.72 -25.35
C PRO A 60 18.86 -11.46 -26.32
N SER A 61 19.93 -12.24 -26.17
CA SER A 61 21.20 -11.97 -26.86
C SER A 61 22.02 -13.24 -27.05
N ASN A 62 23.05 -13.15 -27.89
CA ASN A 62 24.06 -14.21 -27.98
C ASN A 62 24.93 -14.23 -26.71
N TRP A 63 25.69 -15.30 -26.51
CA TRP A 63 26.46 -15.49 -25.28
C TRP A 63 27.50 -14.37 -25.04
N THR A 64 28.14 -13.87 -26.11
CA THR A 64 29.16 -12.82 -26.00
C THR A 64 28.55 -11.50 -25.52
N ASP A 65 27.37 -11.14 -26.02
CA ASP A 65 26.68 -9.93 -25.62
C ASP A 65 26.05 -10.08 -24.22
N ALA A 66 25.64 -11.29 -23.84
CA ALA A 66 25.21 -11.59 -22.47
C ALA A 66 26.35 -11.40 -21.44
N VAL A 67 27.58 -11.82 -21.78
CA VAL A 67 28.78 -11.52 -20.95
C VAL A 67 28.95 -10.01 -20.77
N LYS A 68 28.92 -9.24 -21.85
CA LYS A 68 29.06 -7.77 -21.79
C LYS A 68 27.95 -7.14 -20.96
N ARG A 69 26.72 -7.66 -21.07
CA ARG A 69 25.58 -7.17 -20.28
C ARG A 69 25.83 -7.35 -18.78
N CYS A 70 26.22 -8.55 -18.35
CA CYS A 70 26.55 -8.77 -16.93
C CYS A 70 27.69 -7.86 -16.47
N GLN A 71 28.76 -7.74 -17.27
CA GLN A 71 29.92 -6.90 -16.94
C GLN A 71 29.57 -5.41 -16.82
N SER A 72 28.63 -4.92 -17.64
CA SER A 72 28.17 -3.52 -17.58
C SER A 72 27.50 -3.16 -16.25
N GLU A 73 27.02 -4.16 -15.51
CA GLU A 73 26.37 -4.02 -14.20
C GLU A 73 27.31 -4.41 -13.05
N GLY A 74 28.60 -4.63 -13.32
CA GLY A 74 29.58 -5.11 -12.34
C GLY A 74 29.33 -6.56 -11.90
N LEU A 75 28.66 -7.36 -12.73
CA LEU A 75 28.35 -8.77 -12.50
C LEU A 75 29.14 -9.67 -13.47
N VAL A 76 29.04 -10.98 -13.26
CA VAL A 76 29.52 -12.01 -14.22
C VAL A 76 28.35 -12.83 -14.74
N LEU A 77 28.50 -13.56 -15.85
CA LEU A 77 27.52 -14.61 -16.16
C LEU A 77 27.50 -15.63 -15.01
N ALA A 78 26.32 -16.18 -14.73
CA ALA A 78 26.12 -17.03 -13.58
C ALA A 78 26.87 -18.36 -13.68
N GLU A 79 27.39 -18.81 -12.55
CA GLU A 79 27.94 -20.14 -12.28
C GLU A 79 27.17 -20.75 -11.10
N PRO A 80 25.91 -21.20 -11.31
CA PRO A 80 25.12 -21.80 -10.25
C PRO A 80 25.86 -23.03 -9.71
N SER A 81 26.04 -23.10 -8.40
CA SER A 81 26.57 -24.31 -7.77
C SER A 81 25.61 -25.47 -8.00
N ASP A 82 26.11 -26.70 -7.91
CA ASP A 82 25.31 -27.88 -8.23
C ASP A 82 24.02 -27.98 -7.39
N THR A 83 24.12 -27.58 -6.11
CA THR A 83 22.96 -27.53 -5.19
C THR A 83 21.95 -26.42 -5.51
N VAL A 84 22.33 -25.44 -6.33
CA VAL A 84 21.52 -24.26 -6.67
C VAL A 84 20.90 -24.36 -8.06
N ALA A 85 21.53 -25.06 -9.01
CA ALA A 85 21.07 -25.13 -10.40
C ALA A 85 19.60 -25.56 -10.56
N VAL A 86 19.16 -26.59 -9.83
CA VAL A 86 17.79 -27.12 -9.90
C VAL A 86 16.76 -26.17 -9.24
N PRO A 87 16.97 -25.69 -7.98
CA PRO A 87 16.12 -24.65 -7.41
C PRO A 87 16.06 -23.36 -8.25
N LEU A 88 17.19 -22.94 -8.82
CA LEU A 88 17.28 -21.75 -9.66
C LEU A 88 16.42 -21.91 -10.91
N ARG A 89 16.44 -23.08 -11.55
CA ARG A 89 15.57 -23.38 -12.70
C ARG A 89 14.09 -23.21 -12.37
N ARG A 90 13.63 -23.75 -11.25
CA ARG A 90 12.22 -23.60 -10.83
C ARG A 90 11.88 -22.14 -10.56
N PHE A 91 12.74 -21.46 -9.82
CA PHE A 91 12.58 -20.04 -9.55
C PHE A 91 12.47 -19.22 -10.85
N LEU A 92 13.32 -19.50 -11.84
CA LEU A 92 13.30 -18.80 -13.12
C LEU A 92 11.99 -19.04 -13.88
N LEU A 93 11.51 -20.28 -13.91
CA LEU A 93 10.22 -20.64 -14.52
C LEU A 93 9.06 -19.96 -13.80
N ASP A 94 8.99 -20.06 -12.47
CA ASP A 94 7.90 -19.51 -11.66
C ASP A 94 7.84 -17.97 -11.75
N ARG A 95 9.00 -17.31 -11.82
CA ARG A 95 9.10 -15.86 -11.80
C ARG A 95 9.00 -15.22 -13.18
N TYR A 96 9.60 -15.84 -14.20
CA TYR A 96 9.78 -15.26 -15.53
C TYR A 96 9.12 -16.06 -16.66
N GLY A 97 8.51 -17.20 -16.36
CA GLY A 97 7.93 -18.11 -17.35
C GLY A 97 8.99 -18.85 -18.16
N ASP A 98 8.54 -19.48 -19.26
CA ASP A 98 9.42 -20.26 -20.13
C ASP A 98 10.59 -19.42 -20.66
N GLY A 99 11.77 -20.04 -20.67
CA GLY A 99 12.95 -19.40 -21.22
C GLY A 99 14.24 -20.20 -21.05
N SER A 100 15.25 -19.76 -21.80
CA SER A 100 16.61 -20.28 -21.72
C SER A 100 17.57 -19.16 -21.32
N PHE A 101 18.51 -19.48 -20.44
CA PHE A 101 19.36 -18.49 -19.80
C PHE A 101 20.83 -18.82 -20.01
N TRP A 102 21.63 -17.86 -20.46
CA TRP A 102 23.06 -18.06 -20.62
C TRP A 102 23.76 -18.22 -19.26
N LEU A 103 24.66 -19.19 -19.19
CA LEU A 103 25.54 -19.42 -18.04
C LEU A 103 27.00 -19.19 -18.43
N SER A 104 27.91 -19.11 -17.46
CA SER A 104 29.29 -18.71 -17.72
C SER A 104 30.16 -19.78 -18.37
N ALA A 105 29.69 -21.03 -18.57
CA ALA A 105 30.52 -22.08 -19.16
C ALA A 105 30.51 -22.09 -20.70
N ARG A 106 31.67 -22.44 -21.28
CA ARG A 106 31.90 -22.55 -22.73
C ARG A 106 32.77 -23.76 -23.05
N GLY A 107 32.55 -24.37 -24.21
CA GLY A 107 33.38 -25.49 -24.69
C GLY A 107 34.82 -25.08 -25.00
N ASP A 108 35.80 -25.93 -24.69
CA ASP A 108 37.24 -25.70 -24.90
C ASP A 108 37.91 -26.67 -25.92
N GLN A 109 37.09 -27.38 -26.71
CA GLN A 109 37.38 -28.54 -27.57
C GLN A 109 37.44 -29.89 -26.86
N ARG A 110 37.47 -29.93 -25.53
CA ARG A 110 37.52 -31.18 -24.76
C ARG A 110 36.37 -31.33 -23.77
N LYS A 111 35.95 -30.23 -23.16
CA LYS A 111 34.96 -30.16 -22.08
C LYS A 111 34.34 -28.77 -22.00
N PHE A 112 33.39 -28.58 -21.09
CA PHE A 112 32.91 -27.25 -20.72
C PHE A 112 33.77 -26.68 -19.58
N VAL A 113 34.10 -25.39 -19.66
CA VAL A 113 34.86 -24.68 -18.62
C VAL A 113 34.11 -23.42 -18.20
N TRP A 114 33.85 -23.29 -16.89
CA TRP A 114 33.29 -22.09 -16.28
C TRP A 114 34.24 -20.92 -16.45
N GLN A 115 33.81 -19.86 -17.13
CA GLN A 115 34.71 -18.76 -17.46
C GLN A 115 35.01 -17.85 -16.27
N SER A 116 34.16 -17.85 -15.24
CA SER A 116 34.33 -17.10 -13.98
C SER A 116 35.42 -17.71 -13.09
N THR A 117 35.45 -19.02 -12.95
CA THR A 117 36.37 -19.71 -12.02
C THR A 117 37.47 -20.52 -12.73
N ASN A 118 37.40 -20.64 -14.05
CA ASN A 118 38.26 -21.51 -14.87
C ASN A 118 38.25 -22.98 -14.40
N LYS A 119 37.12 -23.41 -13.81
CA LYS A 119 36.90 -24.79 -13.40
C LYS A 119 36.20 -25.56 -14.51
N ASP A 120 36.54 -26.83 -14.58
CA ASP A 120 35.88 -27.78 -15.46
C ASP A 120 34.44 -28.02 -14.98
N LEU A 121 33.50 -28.02 -15.92
CA LEU A 121 32.18 -28.62 -15.73
C LEU A 121 32.27 -30.07 -16.18
N ASP A 122 32.03 -30.99 -15.25
CA ASP A 122 32.13 -32.42 -15.48
C ASP A 122 31.16 -32.88 -16.59
N ASP A 123 31.65 -33.66 -17.54
CA ASP A 123 30.86 -34.22 -18.64
C ASP A 123 29.84 -35.25 -18.11
N ASP A 124 30.13 -35.87 -16.96
CA ASP A 124 29.24 -36.82 -16.28
C ASP A 124 28.31 -36.13 -15.25
N SER A 125 28.27 -34.79 -15.23
CA SER A 125 27.39 -34.06 -14.32
C SER A 125 25.93 -34.48 -14.50
N THR A 126 25.27 -34.82 -13.39
CA THR A 126 23.84 -35.19 -13.39
C THR A 126 22.93 -34.02 -13.76
N LEU A 127 23.47 -32.81 -13.92
CA LEU A 127 22.72 -31.61 -14.30
C LEU A 127 22.55 -31.48 -15.82
N TRP A 128 23.31 -32.23 -16.62
CA TRP A 128 23.14 -32.25 -18.08
C TRP A 128 21.79 -32.83 -18.47
N SER A 129 21.06 -32.12 -19.34
CA SER A 129 19.88 -32.63 -20.03
C SER A 129 20.20 -33.92 -20.80
N PRO A 130 19.22 -34.82 -21.04
CA PRO A 130 19.47 -36.08 -21.72
C PRO A 130 20.18 -35.90 -23.07
N GLY A 131 21.35 -36.53 -23.22
CA GLY A 131 22.18 -36.45 -24.42
C GLY A 131 23.09 -35.23 -24.51
N GLN A 132 23.14 -34.38 -23.48
CA GLN A 132 24.07 -33.26 -23.36
C GLN A 132 25.32 -33.65 -22.53
N PRO A 133 26.47 -32.99 -22.75
CA PRO A 133 26.73 -32.03 -23.82
C PRO A 133 26.97 -32.71 -25.19
N GLY A 134 27.01 -34.05 -25.24
CA GLY A 134 27.15 -34.81 -26.49
C GLY A 134 28.55 -34.68 -27.07
N ASP A 135 28.67 -34.30 -28.34
CA ASP A 135 29.93 -33.98 -29.03
C ASP A 135 30.20 -32.46 -29.10
N ARG A 136 29.40 -31.65 -28.40
CA ARG A 136 29.37 -30.19 -28.51
C ARG A 136 30.36 -29.49 -27.57
N TYR A 137 31.63 -29.88 -27.63
CA TYR A 137 32.69 -29.31 -26.78
C TYR A 137 33.47 -28.18 -27.44
N THR A 138 33.17 -27.81 -28.69
CA THR A 138 33.94 -26.76 -29.36
C THR A 138 33.67 -25.37 -28.76
N PRO A 139 34.56 -24.38 -28.95
CA PRO A 139 34.32 -23.00 -28.55
C PRO A 139 33.10 -22.32 -29.21
N LEU A 140 32.43 -22.99 -30.15
CA LEU A 140 31.16 -22.52 -30.72
C LEU A 140 29.96 -22.86 -29.83
N TYR A 141 30.13 -23.69 -28.79
CA TYR A 141 29.05 -24.08 -27.90
C TYR A 141 29.21 -23.49 -26.50
N CYS A 142 28.09 -22.99 -25.99
CA CYS A 142 27.97 -22.30 -24.72
C CYS A 142 26.88 -22.95 -23.87
N LEU A 143 27.06 -22.89 -22.56
CA LEU A 143 26.15 -23.50 -21.61
C LEU A 143 24.93 -22.61 -21.37
N SER A 144 23.76 -23.23 -21.33
CA SER A 144 22.53 -22.59 -20.91
C SER A 144 21.77 -23.40 -19.88
N LEU A 145 20.94 -22.70 -19.12
CA LEU A 145 19.95 -23.25 -18.21
C LEU A 145 18.58 -23.20 -18.88
N LEU A 146 17.93 -24.35 -19.05
CA LEU A 146 16.59 -24.46 -19.62
C LEU A 146 15.52 -24.37 -18.53
N ALA A 147 14.79 -23.27 -18.45
CA ALA A 147 13.61 -23.14 -17.59
C ALA A 147 12.34 -23.16 -18.43
N TRP A 148 12.10 -24.28 -19.12
CA TRP A 148 10.86 -24.54 -19.86
C TRP A 148 10.05 -25.57 -19.10
N ASP A 149 8.74 -25.39 -19.00
CA ASP A 149 7.83 -26.32 -18.31
C ASP A 149 7.95 -27.76 -18.85
N ILE A 150 8.02 -27.91 -20.18
CA ILE A 150 8.17 -29.23 -20.81
C ILE A 150 9.47 -29.94 -20.42
N ASP A 151 10.58 -29.21 -20.36
CA ASP A 151 11.87 -29.77 -19.98
C ASP A 151 11.94 -30.05 -18.49
N LEU A 152 11.26 -29.26 -17.66
CA LEU A 152 11.17 -29.48 -16.22
C LEU A 152 10.37 -30.75 -15.92
N LYS A 153 9.27 -30.98 -16.64
CA LYS A 153 8.47 -32.22 -16.56
C LYS A 153 9.24 -33.44 -17.06
N ARG A 154 9.98 -33.31 -18.16
CA ARG A 154 10.74 -34.42 -18.75
C ARG A 154 11.95 -34.80 -17.92
N SER A 155 12.69 -33.81 -17.42
CA SER A 155 14.00 -34.01 -16.79
C SER A 155 14.21 -33.00 -15.64
N PRO A 156 13.52 -33.18 -14.49
CA PRO A 156 13.40 -32.14 -13.47
C PRO A 156 14.73 -31.70 -12.85
N GLY A 157 15.68 -32.63 -12.73
CA GLY A 157 17.01 -32.38 -12.15
C GLY A 157 18.09 -32.00 -13.15
N GLN A 158 17.77 -31.81 -14.44
CA GLN A 158 18.75 -31.73 -15.51
C GLN A 158 18.67 -30.39 -16.29
N PRO A 159 19.00 -29.25 -15.65
CA PRO A 159 18.83 -27.91 -16.23
C PRO A 159 19.77 -27.58 -17.40
N TYR A 160 20.92 -28.25 -17.52
CA TYR A 160 22.02 -27.80 -18.37
C TYR A 160 21.92 -28.28 -19.80
N TYR A 161 22.15 -27.35 -20.73
CA TYR A 161 22.07 -27.62 -22.16
C TYR A 161 23.18 -26.91 -22.93
N SER A 162 23.85 -27.64 -23.83
CA SER A 162 24.87 -27.11 -24.73
C SER A 162 24.26 -26.68 -26.06
N GLN A 163 24.45 -25.42 -26.41
CA GLN A 163 23.91 -24.83 -27.65
C GLN A 163 24.86 -23.81 -28.27
N ASP A 164 24.61 -23.46 -29.52
CA ASP A 164 25.46 -22.53 -30.27
C ASP A 164 25.52 -21.17 -29.57
N CYS A 165 26.73 -20.69 -29.26
CA CYS A 165 26.98 -19.40 -28.61
C CYS A 165 26.37 -18.23 -29.37
N SER A 166 26.10 -18.35 -30.68
CA SER A 166 25.48 -17.31 -31.49
C SER A 166 23.95 -17.24 -31.33
N ASN A 167 23.32 -18.14 -30.57
CA ASN A 167 21.87 -18.14 -30.37
C ASN A 167 21.42 -16.87 -29.62
N VAL A 168 20.61 -16.03 -30.29
CA VAL A 168 20.15 -14.74 -29.76
C VAL A 168 18.88 -14.82 -28.91
N PHE A 169 18.30 -16.00 -28.71
CA PHE A 169 17.02 -16.15 -28.00
C PHE A 169 17.17 -16.44 -26.49
N ASN A 170 18.39 -16.41 -25.96
CA ASN A 170 18.64 -16.67 -24.55
C ASN A 170 18.82 -15.37 -23.77
N TYR A 171 18.37 -15.38 -22.52
CA TYR A 171 18.49 -14.23 -21.63
C TYR A 171 19.81 -14.28 -20.83
N PRO A 172 20.48 -13.15 -20.61
CA PRO A 172 21.59 -13.07 -19.67
C PRO A 172 21.11 -13.38 -18.24
N LEU A 173 21.70 -14.40 -17.62
CA LEU A 173 21.58 -14.68 -16.20
C LEU A 173 22.92 -14.38 -15.55
N CYS A 174 22.94 -13.30 -14.78
CA CYS A 174 24.14 -12.79 -14.16
C CYS A 174 24.19 -13.18 -12.69
N GLU A 175 25.39 -13.24 -12.14
CA GLU A 175 25.66 -13.52 -10.74
C GLU A 175 26.56 -12.45 -10.15
N ARG A 176 26.29 -12.10 -8.90
CA ARG A 176 27.21 -11.33 -8.07
C ARG A 176 28.10 -12.31 -7.32
N ILE A 177 29.40 -12.31 -7.64
CA ILE A 177 30.37 -13.10 -6.87
C ILE A 177 30.48 -12.46 -5.49
N LEU A 178 29.91 -13.12 -4.50
CA LEU A 178 30.15 -12.79 -3.10
C LEU A 178 31.59 -13.24 -2.82
N GLU A 179 32.51 -12.28 -2.69
CA GLU A 179 33.88 -12.59 -2.31
C GLU A 179 33.83 -13.43 -1.03
N LYS A 180 34.40 -14.64 -1.09
CA LYS A 180 34.67 -15.41 0.13
C LYS A 180 35.61 -14.55 0.93
N THR A 181 35.10 -13.83 1.93
CA THR A 181 35.90 -13.12 2.92
C THR A 181 37.04 -14.03 3.33
N GLU A 182 38.26 -13.69 2.89
CA GLU A 182 39.47 -14.38 3.31
C GLU A 182 39.48 -14.37 4.82
N THR A 183 39.87 -15.50 5.39
CA THR A 183 40.04 -15.74 6.82
C THR A 183 40.93 -14.68 7.46
N LEU A 184 40.36 -13.54 7.84
CA LEU A 184 40.90 -12.67 8.88
C LEU A 184 40.80 -13.42 10.21
N LYS A 185 41.89 -13.35 10.98
CA LYS A 185 42.09 -13.97 12.29
C LYS A 185 40.84 -13.86 13.18
N SER A 186 40.40 -15.00 13.69
CA SER A 186 39.36 -15.22 14.72
C SER A 186 38.13 -14.30 14.64
N PRO A 187 37.07 -14.73 13.93
CA PRO A 187 35.84 -13.96 13.74
C PRO A 187 35.04 -13.75 15.03
N THR A 188 35.34 -14.45 16.13
CA THR A 188 34.49 -14.43 17.31
C THR A 188 34.61 -13.14 18.11
N ILE A 189 35.73 -12.41 18.01
CA ILE A 189 35.92 -11.13 18.72
C ILE A 189 35.55 -9.95 17.81
N ALA A 190 35.96 -9.96 16.54
CA ALA A 190 35.60 -8.90 15.59
C ALA A 190 34.11 -8.91 15.22
N LEU A 191 33.45 -10.08 15.20
CA LEU A 191 32.00 -10.14 15.01
C LEU A 191 31.26 -9.73 16.29
N ALA A 192 31.79 -10.01 17.48
CA ALA A 192 31.19 -9.53 18.74
C ALA A 192 31.36 -8.01 18.90
N GLU A 193 32.52 -7.45 18.54
CA GLU A 193 32.74 -6.00 18.54
C GLU A 193 31.95 -5.31 17.43
N ASN A 194 31.89 -5.87 16.21
CA ASN A 194 31.05 -5.31 15.16
C ASN A 194 29.56 -5.48 15.44
N ILE A 195 29.11 -6.60 16.02
CA ILE A 195 27.71 -6.76 16.45
C ILE A 195 27.40 -5.82 17.61
N SER A 196 28.31 -5.62 18.57
CA SER A 196 28.12 -4.66 19.66
C SER A 196 28.06 -3.23 19.10
N ILE A 197 28.98 -2.84 18.22
CA ILE A 197 28.98 -1.52 17.59
C ILE A 197 27.74 -1.33 16.70
N THR A 198 27.30 -2.38 15.99
CA THR A 198 26.11 -2.31 15.14
C THR A 198 24.84 -2.31 15.98
N LEU A 199 24.80 -3.02 17.11
CA LEU A 199 23.70 -2.95 18.07
C LEU A 199 23.65 -1.60 18.76
N ASP A 200 24.79 -1.04 19.18
CA ASP A 200 24.87 0.30 19.76
C ASP A 200 24.47 1.36 18.72
N THR A 201 24.84 1.18 17.45
CA THR A 201 24.44 2.09 16.36
C THR A 201 22.94 1.96 16.07
N ILE A 202 22.40 0.74 16.00
CA ILE A 202 20.96 0.50 15.80
C ILE A 202 20.17 0.99 17.02
N GLU A 203 20.66 0.78 18.24
CA GLU A 203 20.04 1.26 19.47
C GLU A 203 20.04 2.78 19.50
N ASN A 204 21.15 3.44 19.14
CA ASN A 204 21.21 4.89 19.04
C ASN A 204 20.35 5.44 17.90
N ASP A 205 20.32 4.81 16.73
CA ASP A 205 19.48 5.21 15.59
C ASP A 205 17.98 5.01 15.91
N LEU A 206 17.64 3.95 16.66
CA LEU A 206 16.29 3.70 17.13
C LEU A 206 15.90 4.70 18.23
N ILE A 207 16.81 5.00 19.16
CA ILE A 207 16.63 6.04 20.18
C ILE A 207 16.46 7.40 19.50
N ASP A 208 17.28 7.74 18.52
CA ASP A 208 17.19 9.00 17.77
C ASP A 208 15.91 9.07 16.95
N SER A 209 15.49 7.97 16.35
CA SER A 209 14.19 7.88 15.67
C SER A 209 13.02 8.03 16.64
N ILE A 210 13.09 7.41 17.81
CA ILE A 210 12.09 7.56 18.88
C ILE A 210 12.08 8.99 19.42
N LEU A 211 13.24 9.61 19.62
CA LEU A 211 13.36 11.00 20.06
C LEU A 211 12.85 11.97 18.99
N MET A 212 13.10 11.70 17.71
CA MET A 212 12.54 12.47 16.60
C MET A 212 11.01 12.34 16.54
N TYR A 213 10.49 11.13 16.74
CA TYR A 213 9.05 10.88 16.79
C TYR A 213 8.40 11.56 18.00
N ASN A 214 9.01 11.47 19.18
CA ASN A 214 8.55 12.15 20.39
C ASN A 214 8.59 13.67 20.21
N LYS A 215 9.64 14.21 19.58
CA LYS A 215 9.72 15.64 19.24
C LYS A 215 8.60 16.07 18.30
N SER A 216 8.31 15.26 17.27
CA SER A 216 7.18 15.51 16.35
C SER A 216 5.84 15.45 17.10
N ILE A 217 5.68 14.51 18.03
CA ILE A 217 4.49 14.44 18.90
C ILE A 217 4.37 15.68 19.79
N ASP A 218 5.47 16.16 20.37
CA ASP A 218 5.48 17.38 21.19
C ASP A 218 5.15 18.63 20.36
N GLU A 219 5.65 18.72 19.13
CA GLU A 219 5.31 19.78 18.17
C GLU A 219 3.82 19.73 17.81
N ILE A 220 3.27 18.54 17.53
CA ILE A 220 1.82 18.35 17.27
C ILE A 220 0.99 18.72 18.51
N LEU A 221 1.44 18.35 19.72
CA LEU A 221 0.78 18.71 20.98
C LEU A 221 0.79 20.23 21.20
N GLN A 222 1.90 20.88 20.88
CA GLN A 222 2.04 22.33 20.98
C GLN A 222 1.15 23.06 19.97
N ASP A 223 1.10 22.60 18.72
CA ASP A 223 0.20 23.14 17.70
C ASP A 223 -1.27 22.92 18.07
N THR A 224 -1.60 21.75 18.64
CA THR A 224 -2.95 21.46 19.15
C THR A 224 -3.32 22.39 20.31
N GLN A 225 -2.38 22.69 21.21
CA GLN A 225 -2.58 23.61 22.32
C GLN A 225 -2.76 25.06 21.81
N LEU A 226 -1.97 25.49 20.82
CA LEU A 226 -2.11 26.81 20.18
C LEU A 226 -3.46 26.95 19.45
N MET A 227 -3.90 25.89 18.76
CA MET A 227 -5.24 25.86 18.15
C MET A 227 -6.33 25.97 19.21
N LYS A 228 -6.21 25.25 20.34
CA LYS A 228 -7.15 25.32 21.45
C LYS A 228 -7.24 26.73 22.05
N GLU A 229 -6.11 27.39 22.27
CA GLU A 229 -6.06 28.76 22.78
C GLU A 229 -6.67 29.76 21.79
N SER A 230 -6.39 29.60 20.51
CA SER A 230 -7.00 30.42 19.45
C SER A 230 -8.53 30.25 19.40
N LEU A 231 -9.02 29.03 19.64
CA LEU A 231 -10.45 28.73 19.68
C LEU A 231 -11.14 29.36 20.90
N LEU A 232 -10.49 29.34 22.07
CA LEU A 232 -10.99 30.00 23.28
C LEU A 232 -11.10 31.51 23.12
N VAL A 233 -10.11 32.15 22.47
CA VAL A 233 -10.16 33.59 22.16
C VAL A 233 -11.29 33.91 21.17
N LEU A 234 -11.52 33.03 20.20
CA LEU A 234 -12.63 33.17 19.26
C LEU A 234 -13.99 33.08 19.99
N GLU A 235 -14.12 32.13 20.92
CA GLU A 235 -15.31 31.93 21.75
C GLU A 235 -15.60 33.16 22.62
N GLU A 236 -14.58 33.71 23.30
CA GLU A 236 -14.70 34.91 24.13
C GLU A 236 -15.10 36.15 23.31
N ASN A 237 -14.49 36.33 22.12
CA ASN A 237 -14.85 37.41 21.21
C ASN A 237 -16.29 37.28 20.71
N LEU A 238 -16.73 36.06 20.36
CA LEU A 238 -18.08 35.83 19.89
C LEU A 238 -19.11 36.05 21.00
N SER A 239 -18.80 35.63 22.24
CA SER A 239 -19.63 35.90 23.41
C SER A 239 -19.77 37.41 23.66
N THR A 240 -18.67 38.16 23.60
CA THR A 240 -18.67 39.62 23.78
C THR A 240 -19.48 40.34 22.69
N GLN A 241 -19.37 39.88 21.44
CA GLN A 241 -20.17 40.42 20.34
C GLN A 241 -21.66 40.13 20.54
N LEU A 242 -22.00 38.93 21.00
CA LEU A 242 -23.39 38.55 21.27
C LEU A 242 -24.00 39.41 22.39
N GLU A 243 -23.28 39.63 23.50
CA GLU A 243 -23.72 40.50 24.60
C GLU A 243 -23.94 41.95 24.14
N SER A 244 -23.07 42.46 23.25
CA SER A 244 -23.23 43.80 22.67
C SER A 244 -24.49 43.88 21.79
N VAL A 245 -24.78 42.84 21.01
CA VAL A 245 -25.99 42.77 20.18
C VAL A 245 -27.24 42.71 21.08
N GLU A 246 -27.24 41.87 22.11
CA GLU A 246 -28.34 41.78 23.09
C GLU A 246 -28.61 43.14 23.76
N THR A 247 -27.55 43.84 24.18
CA THR A 247 -27.65 45.17 24.82
C THR A 247 -28.23 46.21 23.86
N ASN A 248 -27.79 46.23 22.60
CA ASN A 248 -28.28 47.15 21.58
C ASN A 248 -29.76 46.90 21.25
N ILE A 249 -30.15 45.63 21.15
CA ILE A 249 -31.56 45.23 20.93
C ILE A 249 -32.41 45.69 22.12
N SER A 250 -32.02 45.39 23.36
CA SER A 250 -32.76 45.82 24.56
C SER A 250 -32.92 47.33 24.63
N THR A 251 -31.85 48.09 24.39
CA THR A 251 -31.89 49.56 24.42
C THR A 251 -32.82 50.14 23.34
N THR A 252 -32.84 49.51 22.16
CA THR A 252 -33.73 49.91 21.07
C THR A 252 -35.18 49.61 21.42
N LEU A 253 -35.42 48.47 22.07
CA LEU A 253 -36.74 48.08 22.59
C LEU A 253 -37.31 49.11 23.55
N ASP A 254 -36.50 49.51 24.53
CA ASP A 254 -36.91 50.45 25.57
C ASP A 254 -37.26 51.82 24.98
N ARG A 255 -36.48 52.29 23.99
CA ARG A 255 -36.78 53.53 23.25
C ARG A 255 -38.08 53.44 22.47
N LEU A 256 -38.30 52.36 21.74
CA LEU A 256 -39.54 52.13 21.02
C LEU A 256 -40.75 52.08 21.97
N HIS A 257 -40.59 51.44 23.13
CA HIS A 257 -41.63 51.41 24.15
C HIS A 257 -41.93 52.82 24.69
N GLN A 258 -40.89 53.59 25.02
CA GLN A 258 -41.02 54.96 25.52
C GLN A 258 -41.69 55.90 24.49
N ASP A 259 -41.26 55.83 23.23
CA ASP A 259 -41.87 56.62 22.14
C ASP A 259 -43.34 56.25 21.93
N THR A 260 -43.67 54.97 22.03
CA THR A 260 -45.06 54.48 21.94
C THR A 260 -45.91 55.04 23.08
N GLN A 261 -45.40 55.07 24.32
CA GLN A 261 -46.12 55.67 25.46
C GLN A 261 -46.33 57.18 25.27
N LEU A 262 -45.33 57.91 24.77
CA LEU A 262 -45.43 59.35 24.50
C LEU A 262 -46.45 59.66 23.39
N MET A 263 -46.61 58.77 22.40
CA MET A 263 -47.61 58.91 21.36
C MET A 263 -49.04 58.56 21.82
N LYS A 264 -49.21 57.83 22.92
CA LYS A 264 -50.51 57.36 23.42
C LYS A 264 -51.39 58.50 23.95
N GLU A 265 -50.80 59.46 24.66
CA GLU A 265 -51.49 60.60 25.27
C GLU A 265 -52.14 61.55 24.25
N PRO A 266 -51.44 62.03 23.18
CA PRO A 266 -52.06 62.86 22.14
C PRO A 266 -53.16 62.15 21.34
N LEU A 267 -53.07 60.82 21.18
CA LEU A 267 -53.98 60.04 20.34
C LEU A 267 -55.32 59.76 21.01
N LEU A 268 -55.37 59.69 22.34
CA LEU A 268 -56.61 59.59 23.12
C LEU A 268 -57.55 60.79 22.88
N VAL A 269 -57.03 61.93 22.42
CA VAL A 269 -57.80 63.15 22.14
C VAL A 269 -58.43 63.13 20.73
N LEU A 270 -57.95 62.27 19.81
CA LEU A 270 -58.32 62.32 18.37
C LEU A 270 -59.37 61.29 17.91
N GLY A 271 -59.95 60.47 18.80
CA GLY A 271 -61.13 59.64 18.49
C GLY A 271 -60.82 58.24 17.91
N GLY A 272 -61.72 57.30 18.24
CA GLY A 272 -61.45 55.86 18.41
C GLY A 272 -60.98 55.02 17.21
N ASN A 273 -60.79 55.56 16.01
CA ASN A 273 -60.31 54.77 14.86
C ASN A 273 -58.77 54.65 14.82
N LEU A 274 -58.04 55.62 15.39
CA LEU A 274 -56.57 55.53 15.49
C LEU A 274 -56.10 54.59 16.61
N SER A 275 -56.92 54.41 17.66
CA SER A 275 -56.59 53.51 18.77
C SER A 275 -56.43 52.06 18.30
N THR A 276 -57.32 51.59 17.42
CA THR A 276 -57.31 50.22 16.89
C THR A 276 -56.13 49.98 15.94
N GLN A 277 -55.73 51.00 15.18
CA GLN A 277 -54.53 50.94 14.33
C GLN A 277 -53.25 50.90 15.17
N LEU A 278 -53.21 51.66 16.28
CA LEU A 278 -52.08 51.67 17.19
C LEU A 278 -51.90 50.31 17.90
N GLU A 279 -52.99 49.69 18.37
CA GLU A 279 -52.97 48.34 18.96
C GLU A 279 -52.47 47.28 17.95
N SER A 280 -52.84 47.41 16.68
CA SER A 280 -52.34 46.53 15.62
C SER A 280 -50.84 46.70 15.37
N VAL A 281 -50.33 47.94 15.40
CA VAL A 281 -48.89 48.20 15.25
C VAL A 281 -48.12 47.68 16.46
N GLU A 282 -48.62 47.89 17.67
CA GLU A 282 -48.04 47.37 18.91
C GLU A 282 -47.95 45.83 18.88
N THR A 283 -49.03 45.16 18.46
CA THR A 283 -49.07 43.70 18.32
C THR A 283 -48.07 43.18 17.29
N ASN A 284 -47.95 43.85 16.13
CA ASN A 284 -47.00 43.46 15.09
C ASN A 284 -45.54 43.65 15.53
N ILE A 285 -45.25 44.72 16.28
CA ILE A 285 -43.91 44.96 16.83
C ILE A 285 -43.56 43.87 17.84
N ILE A 286 -44.45 43.58 18.80
CA ILE A 286 -44.23 42.52 19.80
C ILE A 286 -44.01 41.16 19.13
N THR A 287 -44.83 40.80 18.14
CA THR A 287 -44.72 39.52 17.41
C THR A 287 -43.40 39.42 16.65
N THR A 288 -42.94 40.51 16.04
CA THR A 288 -41.66 40.54 15.31
C THR A 288 -40.47 40.38 16.27
N LEU A 289 -40.54 41.00 17.45
CA LEU A 289 -39.50 40.92 18.47
C LEU A 289 -39.39 39.51 19.08
N ASP A 290 -40.52 38.87 19.36
CA ASP A 290 -40.54 37.47 19.80
C ASP A 290 -39.89 36.55 18.77
N LYS A 291 -40.16 36.79 17.48
CA LYS A 291 -39.54 36.00 16.40
C LYS A 291 -38.02 36.18 16.36
N ILE A 292 -37.54 37.42 16.44
CA ILE A 292 -36.08 37.70 16.47
C ILE A 292 -35.44 37.04 17.69
N TYR A 293 -36.09 37.08 18.85
CA TYR A 293 -35.60 36.40 20.06
C TYR A 293 -35.52 34.88 19.86
N GLN A 294 -36.56 34.25 19.31
CA GLN A 294 -36.56 32.80 19.03
C GLN A 294 -35.51 32.40 18.00
N ASP A 295 -35.36 33.16 16.91
CA ASP A 295 -34.34 32.91 15.88
C ASP A 295 -32.92 33.02 16.47
N THR A 296 -32.70 33.96 17.40
CA THR A 296 -31.42 34.11 18.13
C THR A 296 -31.14 32.92 19.05
N GLN A 297 -32.16 32.41 19.76
CA GLN A 297 -32.01 31.20 20.59
C GLN A 297 -31.77 29.94 19.73
N GLN A 298 -32.40 29.85 18.55
CA GLN A 298 -32.19 28.75 17.62
C GLN A 298 -30.76 28.75 17.04
N MET A 299 -30.20 29.93 16.72
CA MET A 299 -28.80 30.06 16.30
C MET A 299 -27.80 29.69 17.42
N LYS A 300 -28.13 30.01 18.68
CA LYS A 300 -27.35 29.60 19.86
C LYS A 300 -27.40 28.08 20.07
N GLY A 301 -28.49 27.43 19.67
CA GLY A 301 -28.67 25.98 19.72
C GLY A 301 -28.11 25.21 18.52
N SER A 302 -27.73 25.86 17.41
CA SER A 302 -27.20 25.17 16.21
C SER A 302 -25.68 24.96 16.20
N LEU A 303 -24.96 25.41 17.23
CA LEU A 303 -23.53 25.17 17.45
C LEU A 303 -23.35 24.19 18.62
N THR A 304 -23.98 23.01 18.55
CA THR A 304 -23.92 22.07 19.67
C THR A 304 -22.56 21.36 19.74
N LEU A 305 -22.15 21.03 20.97
CA LEU A 305 -21.05 20.13 21.30
C LEU A 305 -21.10 18.82 20.46
N GLU A 306 -22.29 18.42 20.03
CA GLU A 306 -22.60 17.22 19.26
C GLU A 306 -22.05 17.28 17.83
N GLU A 307 -22.08 18.44 17.16
CA GLU A 307 -21.49 18.60 15.82
C GLU A 307 -19.96 18.59 15.87
N MET A 308 -19.37 19.11 16.95
CA MET A 308 -17.93 19.05 17.20
C MET A 308 -17.47 17.63 17.57
N ASP A 309 -18.24 16.90 18.37
CA ASP A 309 -17.99 15.48 18.67
C ASP A 309 -18.14 14.60 17.43
N GLN A 310 -19.10 14.88 16.53
CA GLN A 310 -19.24 14.18 15.24
C GLN A 310 -17.98 14.34 14.36
N ARG A 311 -17.36 15.53 14.35
CA ARG A 311 -16.10 15.76 13.62
C ARG A 311 -14.92 15.03 14.27
N ARG A 312 -14.87 14.98 15.61
CA ARG A 312 -13.83 14.24 16.35
C ARG A 312 -13.95 12.73 16.16
N ILE A 313 -15.16 12.18 16.27
CA ILE A 313 -15.47 10.77 16.01
C ILE A 313 -15.10 10.38 14.57
N LYS A 314 -15.34 11.27 13.59
CA LYS A 314 -14.94 11.03 12.19
C LYS A 314 -13.42 10.89 12.04
N SER A 315 -12.63 11.72 12.72
CA SER A 315 -11.17 11.65 12.72
C SER A 315 -10.64 10.38 13.40
N ASP A 316 -11.21 10.00 14.54
CA ASP A 316 -10.80 8.80 15.27
C ASP A 316 -11.18 7.51 14.51
N LYS A 317 -12.29 7.53 13.75
CA LYS A 317 -12.73 6.41 12.91
C LYS A 317 -11.77 6.16 11.73
N ILE A 318 -11.26 7.23 11.11
CA ILE A 318 -10.24 7.15 10.04
C ILE A 318 -8.95 6.53 10.58
N MET A 319 -8.49 6.95 11.77
CA MET A 319 -7.28 6.40 12.39
C MET A 319 -7.46 4.92 12.78
N LEU A 320 -8.63 4.52 13.26
CA LEU A 320 -8.97 3.11 13.55
C LEU A 320 -9.17 2.24 12.30
N GLN A 321 -9.50 2.82 11.15
CA GLN A 321 -9.66 2.09 9.88
C GLN A 321 -8.32 1.74 9.24
N ALA A 322 -7.29 2.58 9.42
CA ALA A 322 -5.91 2.23 9.08
C ALA A 322 -5.43 0.96 9.81
N ILE A 323 -5.98 0.67 11.00
CA ILE A 323 -5.65 -0.54 11.80
C ILE A 323 -6.27 -1.83 11.21
N LYS A 324 -7.31 -1.72 10.35
CA LYS A 324 -7.97 -2.88 9.72
C LYS A 324 -7.52 -3.18 8.30
N GLY A 325 -6.69 -2.32 7.71
CA GLY A 325 -6.15 -2.51 6.36
C GLY A 325 -4.95 -3.45 6.30
N PHE A 326 -4.43 -3.63 5.10
CA PHE A 326 -3.17 -4.33 4.81
C PHE A 326 -2.44 -3.62 3.68
N CYS A 327 -1.12 -3.73 3.61
CA CYS A 327 -0.32 -3.10 2.56
C CYS A 327 0.37 -4.14 1.68
N VAL A 328 0.38 -3.88 0.37
CA VAL A 328 1.11 -4.64 -0.64
C VAL A 328 2.08 -3.67 -1.29
N TYR A 329 3.37 -3.84 -0.99
CA TYR A 329 4.41 -2.85 -1.26
C TYR A 329 4.06 -1.47 -0.66
N SER A 330 3.93 -0.44 -1.50
CA SER A 330 3.69 0.95 -1.10
C SER A 330 2.21 1.35 -1.11
N GLN A 331 1.30 0.47 -1.50
CA GLN A 331 -0.14 0.75 -1.50
C GLN A 331 -0.84 -0.05 -0.39
N CYS A 332 -1.79 0.60 0.28
CA CYS A 332 -2.53 0.03 1.39
C CYS A 332 -4.01 -0.05 1.07
N PHE A 333 -4.61 -1.18 1.43
CA PHE A 333 -5.96 -1.55 1.05
C PHE A 333 -6.78 -2.01 2.25
N THR A 334 -8.09 -1.96 2.11
CA THR A 334 -9.03 -2.61 3.02
C THR A 334 -10.06 -3.39 2.20
N LEU A 335 -10.27 -4.65 2.55
CA LEU A 335 -11.33 -5.46 1.95
C LEU A 335 -12.57 -5.41 2.84
N ILE A 336 -13.64 -4.82 2.34
CA ILE A 336 -14.95 -4.79 2.99
C ILE A 336 -15.74 -6.00 2.48
N ALA A 337 -15.63 -7.10 3.22
CA ALA A 337 -16.19 -8.41 2.87
C ALA A 337 -17.53 -8.73 3.56
N ASP A 338 -18.25 -7.72 4.05
CA ASP A 338 -19.52 -7.87 4.78
C ASP A 338 -20.68 -8.30 3.88
N VAL A 339 -20.79 -7.68 2.70
CA VAL A 339 -21.79 -7.96 1.69
C VAL A 339 -21.22 -7.65 0.32
N LYS A 340 -21.58 -8.47 -0.67
CA LYS A 340 -21.25 -8.19 -2.07
C LYS A 340 -22.14 -7.07 -2.60
N ARG A 341 -21.55 -6.11 -3.32
CA ARG A 341 -22.18 -4.88 -3.82
C ARG A 341 -21.99 -4.76 -5.32
N ASN A 342 -22.87 -4.04 -5.99
CA ASN A 342 -22.60 -3.55 -7.33
C ASN A 342 -21.51 -2.48 -7.30
N TRP A 343 -20.95 -2.15 -8.46
CA TRP A 343 -19.78 -1.28 -8.53
C TRP A 343 -20.07 0.12 -7.95
N THR A 344 -21.25 0.67 -8.24
CA THR A 344 -21.68 1.98 -7.72
C THR A 344 -21.79 1.98 -6.21
N ASP A 345 -22.39 0.95 -5.63
CA ASP A 345 -22.55 0.81 -4.18
C ASP A 345 -21.20 0.51 -3.49
N ALA A 346 -20.31 -0.22 -4.15
CA ALA A 346 -18.94 -0.45 -3.68
C ALA A 346 -18.14 0.87 -3.65
N LYS A 347 -18.26 1.69 -4.69
CA LYS A 347 -17.66 3.04 -4.73
C LYS A 347 -18.18 3.91 -3.59
N ALA A 348 -19.51 4.00 -3.47
CA ALA A 348 -20.13 4.78 -2.40
C ALA A 348 -19.71 4.28 -1.02
N LYS A 349 -19.51 2.96 -0.86
CA LYS A 349 -19.05 2.39 0.42
C LYS A 349 -17.61 2.77 0.76
N CYS A 350 -16.70 2.76 -0.21
CA CYS A 350 -15.34 3.26 0.04
C CYS A 350 -15.36 4.75 0.42
N GLU A 351 -16.14 5.56 -0.30
CA GLU A 351 -16.26 7.01 -0.04
C GLU A 351 -16.89 7.31 1.33
N GLU A 352 -17.87 6.52 1.78
CA GLU A 352 -18.47 6.61 3.12
C GLU A 352 -17.41 6.44 4.23
N GLU A 353 -16.44 5.57 4.01
CA GLU A 353 -15.34 5.31 4.94
C GLU A 353 -14.14 6.24 4.73
N GLY A 354 -14.25 7.26 3.85
CA GLY A 354 -13.17 8.20 3.56
C GLY A 354 -12.03 7.59 2.72
N LEU A 355 -12.32 6.51 1.98
CA LEU A 355 -11.40 5.79 1.11
C LEU A 355 -11.83 5.95 -0.35
N ILE A 356 -11.08 5.35 -1.28
CA ILE A 356 -11.47 5.21 -2.69
C ILE A 356 -11.54 3.74 -3.09
N LEU A 357 -12.26 3.41 -4.16
CA LEU A 357 -12.10 2.09 -4.77
C LEU A 357 -10.65 1.92 -5.24
N ALA A 358 -10.10 0.73 -5.03
CA ALA A 358 -8.69 0.48 -5.23
C ALA A 358 -8.23 0.73 -6.67
N GLU A 359 -7.09 1.41 -6.80
CA GLU A 359 -6.36 1.68 -8.05
C GLU A 359 -4.94 1.09 -7.92
N PRO A 360 -4.82 -0.26 -7.90
CA PRO A 360 -3.52 -0.88 -7.73
C PRO A 360 -2.61 -0.58 -8.92
N SER A 361 -1.41 -0.07 -8.64
CA SER A 361 -0.36 0.08 -9.65
C SER A 361 0.02 -1.27 -10.26
N ASP A 362 0.64 -1.24 -11.44
CA ASP A 362 1.02 -2.45 -12.17
C ASP A 362 1.90 -3.41 -11.35
N LEU A 363 2.79 -2.86 -10.51
CA LEU A 363 3.66 -3.64 -9.63
C LEU A 363 2.91 -4.29 -8.46
N VAL A 364 1.75 -3.74 -8.09
CA VAL A 364 0.93 -4.16 -6.94
C VAL A 364 -0.18 -5.12 -7.34
N ALA A 365 -0.75 -5.01 -8.54
CA ALA A 365 -1.94 -5.75 -8.95
C ALA A 365 -1.83 -7.28 -8.79
N VAL A 366 -0.74 -7.89 -9.30
CA VAL A 366 -0.53 -9.35 -9.20
C VAL A 366 -0.30 -9.81 -7.75
N PRO A 367 0.58 -9.17 -6.95
CA PRO A 367 0.74 -9.55 -5.54
C PRO A 367 -0.49 -9.27 -4.68
N LEU A 368 -1.29 -8.26 -5.01
CA LEU A 368 -2.57 -7.97 -4.39
C LEU A 368 -3.58 -9.10 -4.63
N ARG A 369 -3.73 -9.56 -5.88
CA ARG A 369 -4.55 -10.73 -6.24
C ARG A 369 -4.15 -11.94 -5.40
N ARG A 370 -2.85 -12.26 -5.36
CA ARG A 370 -2.32 -13.38 -4.56
C ARG A 370 -2.67 -13.26 -3.09
N TYR A 371 -2.51 -12.08 -2.50
CA TYR A 371 -2.86 -11.84 -1.10
C TYR A 371 -4.35 -12.08 -0.85
N LEU A 372 -5.23 -11.63 -1.74
CA LEU A 372 -6.68 -11.85 -1.60
C LEU A 372 -7.04 -13.33 -1.70
N VAL A 373 -6.43 -14.07 -2.63
CA VAL A 373 -6.61 -15.53 -2.77
C VAL A 373 -6.19 -16.26 -1.49
N GLU A 374 -4.99 -15.98 -0.99
CA GLU A 374 -4.41 -16.67 0.18
C GLU A 374 -5.15 -16.35 1.48
N LYS A 375 -5.63 -15.12 1.63
CA LYS A 375 -6.17 -14.62 2.90
C LYS A 375 -7.69 -14.70 3.00
N TYR A 376 -8.40 -14.55 1.89
CA TYR A 376 -9.85 -14.36 1.86
C TYR A 376 -10.58 -15.39 0.99
N ASP A 377 -9.93 -16.52 0.65
CA ASP A 377 -10.54 -17.66 -0.07
C ASP A 377 -11.25 -17.24 -1.35
N HIS A 378 -10.51 -16.60 -2.26
CA HIS A 378 -11.00 -16.19 -3.57
C HIS A 378 -12.13 -15.13 -3.53
N ALA A 379 -11.98 -14.12 -2.68
CA ALA A 379 -12.91 -12.99 -2.59
C ALA A 379 -12.78 -11.98 -3.76
N GLU A 380 -13.51 -12.23 -4.86
CA GLU A 380 -13.62 -11.30 -6.00
C GLU A 380 -14.07 -9.92 -5.53
N ALA A 381 -13.41 -8.89 -6.03
CA ALA A 381 -13.63 -7.54 -5.56
C ALA A 381 -13.53 -6.49 -6.67
N TRP A 382 -14.37 -5.46 -6.57
CA TRP A 382 -14.34 -4.33 -7.49
C TRP A 382 -13.05 -3.51 -7.37
N LEU A 383 -12.60 -3.00 -8.52
CA LEU A 383 -11.55 -1.98 -8.63
C LEU A 383 -12.13 -0.64 -9.09
N GLY A 384 -11.37 0.44 -8.96
CA GLY A 384 -11.81 1.81 -9.23
C GLY A 384 -11.98 2.19 -10.71
N ALA A 385 -11.86 1.26 -11.66
CA ALA A 385 -11.96 1.54 -13.10
C ALA A 385 -13.34 1.20 -13.67
N GLN A 386 -13.82 2.08 -14.55
CA GLN A 386 -15.08 1.94 -15.29
C GLN A 386 -14.87 2.24 -16.78
N GLY A 387 -15.60 1.55 -17.66
CA GLY A 387 -15.61 1.83 -19.09
C GLY A 387 -16.24 3.19 -19.41
N ASP A 388 -15.62 3.97 -20.29
CA ASP A 388 -16.15 5.25 -20.78
C ASP A 388 -16.83 5.15 -22.18
N GLY A 389 -16.91 3.94 -22.72
CA GLY A 389 -17.37 3.64 -24.07
C GLY A 389 -16.25 3.37 -25.07
N SER A 390 -15.01 3.71 -24.71
CA SER A 390 -13.81 3.52 -25.55
C SER A 390 -12.68 2.79 -24.83
N LYS A 391 -12.52 3.04 -23.52
CA LYS A 391 -11.45 2.50 -22.67
C LYS A 391 -11.93 2.44 -21.22
N PHE A 392 -11.18 1.75 -20.38
CA PHE A 392 -11.36 1.82 -18.93
C PHE A 392 -10.60 3.02 -18.36
N VAL A 393 -11.24 3.73 -17.43
CA VAL A 393 -10.67 4.92 -16.78
C VAL A 393 -10.78 4.75 -15.28
N TRP A 394 -9.65 4.90 -14.59
CA TRP A 394 -9.60 4.97 -13.13
C TRP A 394 -10.34 6.21 -12.65
N GLN A 395 -11.37 6.01 -11.84
CA GLN A 395 -12.30 7.08 -11.49
C GLN A 395 -11.71 8.08 -10.49
N HIS A 396 -10.69 7.67 -9.73
CA HIS A 396 -9.99 8.56 -8.82
C HIS A 396 -8.94 9.42 -9.53
N SER A 397 -7.95 8.79 -10.19
CA SER A 397 -6.88 9.53 -10.87
C SER A 397 -7.30 10.15 -12.20
N GLY A 398 -8.39 9.67 -12.81
CA GLY A 398 -8.79 10.01 -14.17
C GLY A 398 -7.87 9.43 -15.25
N THR A 399 -6.90 8.59 -14.88
CA THR A 399 -5.96 8.00 -15.83
C THR A 399 -6.58 6.82 -16.58
N ALA A 400 -6.13 6.61 -17.82
CA ALA A 400 -6.61 5.52 -18.63
C ALA A 400 -5.93 4.21 -18.24
N LEU A 401 -6.72 3.16 -18.03
CA LEU A 401 -6.23 1.79 -17.95
C LEU A 401 -6.09 1.26 -19.37
N MET A 402 -4.84 1.07 -19.81
CA MET A 402 -4.51 0.80 -21.20
C MET A 402 -5.09 -0.56 -21.67
N ASN A 403 -5.71 -0.57 -22.85
CA ASN A 403 -6.37 -1.75 -23.40
C ASN A 403 -5.40 -2.90 -23.74
N ASP A 404 -4.10 -2.60 -23.89
CA ASP A 404 -3.01 -3.54 -24.14
C ASP A 404 -2.20 -3.88 -22.87
N SER A 405 -2.71 -3.53 -21.68
CA SER A 405 -2.07 -3.91 -20.42
C SER A 405 -1.92 -5.43 -20.34
N PRO A 406 -0.73 -5.94 -19.93
CA PRO A 406 -0.51 -7.37 -19.76
C PRO A 406 -1.27 -7.95 -18.56
N LEU A 407 -1.97 -7.11 -17.80
CA LEU A 407 -2.71 -7.49 -16.59
C LEU A 407 -4.16 -7.92 -16.88
N TRP A 408 -4.62 -7.79 -18.12
CA TRP A 408 -5.96 -8.19 -18.53
C TRP A 408 -6.05 -9.70 -18.77
N ASP A 409 -7.04 -10.36 -18.16
CA ASP A 409 -7.35 -11.76 -18.45
C ASP A 409 -8.09 -11.91 -19.78
N VAL A 410 -9.02 -10.99 -20.05
CA VAL A 410 -9.78 -10.90 -21.30
C VAL A 410 -9.37 -9.68 -22.13
N THR A 411 -9.57 -9.73 -23.45
CA THR A 411 -9.30 -8.56 -24.32
C THR A 411 -10.16 -7.36 -23.94
N ALA A 412 -9.55 -6.34 -23.32
CA ALA A 412 -10.25 -5.19 -22.75
C ALA A 412 -10.90 -4.28 -23.81
N SER A 413 -10.29 -4.17 -24.98
CA SER A 413 -10.72 -3.24 -26.03
C SER A 413 -12.13 -3.50 -26.58
N SER A 414 -12.61 -4.76 -26.55
CA SER A 414 -13.95 -5.09 -27.05
C SER A 414 -15.05 -4.82 -26.04
N ASN A 415 -14.71 -4.59 -24.77
CA ASN A 415 -15.66 -4.60 -23.65
C ASN A 415 -15.62 -3.30 -22.81
N ALA A 416 -15.02 -2.21 -23.29
CA ALA A 416 -14.99 -0.94 -22.58
C ALA A 416 -16.31 -0.13 -22.62
N GLY A 417 -17.47 -0.81 -22.69
CA GLY A 417 -18.77 -0.15 -22.67
C GLY A 417 -19.07 0.51 -21.32
N ASN A 418 -19.93 1.55 -21.32
CA ASN A 418 -20.24 2.37 -20.13
C ASN A 418 -20.84 1.59 -18.95
N ASN A 419 -21.33 0.37 -19.21
CA ASN A 419 -21.93 -0.51 -18.22
C ASN A 419 -20.98 -1.61 -17.73
N ASN A 420 -19.71 -1.55 -18.11
CA ASN A 420 -18.69 -2.50 -17.72
C ASN A 420 -17.69 -1.85 -16.76
N CYS A 421 -17.31 -2.61 -15.74
CA CYS A 421 -16.47 -2.20 -14.64
C CYS A 421 -15.36 -3.23 -14.44
N VAL A 422 -14.24 -2.79 -13.87
CA VAL A 422 -13.07 -3.65 -13.67
C VAL A 422 -13.14 -4.29 -12.31
N GLU A 423 -12.93 -5.60 -12.26
CA GLU A 423 -12.75 -6.34 -11.02
C GLU A 423 -11.35 -6.96 -10.94
N LEU A 424 -10.95 -7.29 -9.72
CA LEU A 424 -9.79 -8.11 -9.46
C LEU A 424 -10.27 -9.57 -9.45
N ASP A 425 -10.00 -10.28 -10.54
CA ASP A 425 -10.32 -11.70 -10.64
C ASP A 425 -9.46 -12.46 -9.63
N VAL A 426 -10.07 -13.30 -8.81
CA VAL A 426 -9.39 -14.20 -7.87
C VAL A 426 -9.95 -15.61 -7.95
N ASN A 427 -10.77 -15.92 -8.96
CA ASN A 427 -11.35 -17.23 -9.14
C ASN A 427 -10.26 -18.30 -9.24
N LYS A 428 -10.42 -19.39 -8.49
CA LYS A 428 -9.40 -20.44 -8.35
C LYS A 428 -9.03 -21.09 -9.69
N GLY A 429 -10.01 -21.31 -10.56
CA GLY A 429 -9.79 -21.96 -11.85
C GLY A 429 -8.96 -21.11 -12.80
N GLU A 430 -9.21 -19.81 -12.81
CA GLU A 430 -8.53 -18.82 -13.67
C GLU A 430 -7.19 -18.39 -13.08
N TYR A 431 -7.09 -18.29 -11.75
CA TYR A 431 -5.84 -18.01 -11.05
C TYR A 431 -4.72 -18.99 -11.41
N ASP A 432 -5.04 -20.29 -11.46
CA ASP A 432 -4.05 -21.33 -11.80
C ASP A 432 -3.66 -21.31 -13.30
N ALA A 433 -4.53 -20.78 -14.17
CA ALA A 433 -4.28 -20.70 -15.61
C ALA A 433 -3.50 -19.44 -16.03
N ASP A 434 -3.80 -18.30 -15.40
CA ASP A 434 -3.33 -16.98 -15.84
C ASP A 434 -3.01 -16.05 -14.64
N SER A 435 -2.24 -16.56 -13.67
CA SER A 435 -1.85 -15.85 -12.43
C SER A 435 -1.22 -14.46 -12.61
N GLY A 436 -0.73 -14.12 -13.80
CA GLY A 436 -0.16 -12.81 -14.15
C GLY A 436 -1.17 -11.76 -14.62
N LYS A 437 -2.44 -12.13 -14.79
CA LYS A 437 -3.49 -11.28 -15.39
C LYS A 437 -4.64 -11.05 -14.40
N PRO A 438 -4.50 -10.12 -13.46
CA PRO A 438 -5.44 -9.96 -12.35
C PRO A 438 -6.72 -9.19 -12.69
N TYR A 439 -6.80 -8.54 -13.85
CA TYR A 439 -7.96 -7.70 -14.20
C TYR A 439 -8.93 -8.45 -15.09
N ASP A 440 -10.19 -8.46 -14.68
CA ASP A 440 -11.30 -8.93 -15.50
C ASP A 440 -12.40 -7.85 -15.62
N ILE A 441 -13.33 -8.09 -16.53
CA ILE A 441 -14.38 -7.17 -16.91
C ILE A 441 -15.73 -7.84 -16.67
N SER A 442 -16.53 -7.20 -15.85
CA SER A 442 -17.90 -7.62 -15.61
C SER A 442 -18.85 -6.43 -15.63
N GLY A 443 -20.13 -6.71 -15.83
CA GLY A 443 -21.15 -5.67 -15.84
C GLY A 443 -21.20 -4.97 -14.49
N CYS A 444 -21.27 -3.64 -14.46
CA CYS A 444 -21.24 -2.84 -13.23
C CYS A 444 -22.38 -3.18 -12.23
N THR A 445 -23.41 -3.92 -12.68
CA THR A 445 -24.53 -4.43 -11.86
C THR A 445 -24.27 -5.79 -11.21
N ALA A 446 -23.16 -6.47 -11.53
CA ALA A 446 -22.73 -7.68 -10.85
C ALA A 446 -22.43 -7.38 -9.36
N ASN A 447 -22.37 -8.39 -8.50
CA ASN A 447 -22.13 -8.17 -7.07
C ASN A 447 -20.81 -8.84 -6.66
N PHE A 448 -19.83 -8.04 -6.25
CA PHE A 448 -18.53 -8.48 -5.73
C PHE A 448 -18.22 -7.80 -4.41
N TYR A 449 -17.17 -8.24 -3.72
CA TYR A 449 -16.71 -7.54 -2.52
C TYR A 449 -16.14 -6.17 -2.86
N THR A 450 -15.96 -5.34 -1.84
CA THR A 450 -15.50 -3.96 -2.01
C THR A 450 -14.06 -3.85 -1.55
N LEU A 451 -13.14 -3.63 -2.48
CA LEU A 451 -11.74 -3.37 -2.18
C LEU A 451 -11.46 -1.88 -2.26
N CYS A 452 -11.14 -1.27 -1.12
CA CYS A 452 -10.82 0.14 -1.03
C CYS A 452 -9.31 0.35 -0.86
N GLU A 453 -8.81 1.47 -1.34
CA GLU A 453 -7.45 1.96 -1.14
C GLU A 453 -7.44 3.13 -0.16
N ILE A 454 -6.43 3.12 0.72
CA ILE A 454 -6.18 4.14 1.74
C ILE A 454 -5.28 5.21 1.12
N ILE A 455 -5.77 6.45 1.07
CA ILE A 455 -5.07 7.61 0.49
C ILE A 455 -4.15 8.26 1.52
#